data_AF-A0A7S3I4J4-F1
#
_entry.id   AF-A0A7S3I4J4-F1
#
_cell.length_a   1.000
_cell.length_b   1.000
_cell.length_c   1.000
_cell.angle_alpha   90.00
_cell.angle_beta   90.00
_cell.angle_gamma   90.00
#
_symmetry.space_group_name_H-M   'P 1'
#
loop_
_entity.id
_entity.type
_entity.pdbx_description
1 polymer ?
#
loop_
_entity_poly.entity_id
_entity_poly.type
_entity_poly.pdbx_seq_one_letter_code
_entity_poly.pdbx_strand_id
1 'polypeptide(L)'
;MRFTNTLAAALLIAASSAADAATDEQYLRRFNAYEPRLGEYSGNEATEIKATRGSRGGLKTPRRRGPAKDVAAVRPKINPNREDGKYHDWRDYDADVYGGKDPYAECVYPQDTEQLDTPDYQALSAICKDELIWTKVLQDTRRERFYTGYEFTSLFDQDMNLTYDVVTDTMPKDRLKKTHPVGTMSKIEVIPHPDQPYTGMFKGVKHGMMRISDTTKTTPTVQKTNPGFGIKFLRDGMTSANILAMFHFDGQSSWNFFKNRWTTILREPNNECARRTIGKHLATVTDHIGGTSVMEVAEYDQYGNKEAEPHWPFQIEFEAYDVYGWTDEYQ
;
A
#
# COMPACT_ATOMS: atom_id res chain seq x y z
N MET A 1 22.81 7.64 -20.00
CA MET A 1 21.53 8.29 -20.33
C MET A 1 21.03 8.95 -19.05
N ARG A 2 20.96 10.29 -19.00
CA ARG A 2 20.50 11.04 -17.82
C ARG A 2 18.99 10.85 -17.72
N PHE A 3 18.51 10.20 -16.67
CA PHE A 3 17.09 10.15 -16.36
C PHE A 3 16.69 11.50 -15.77
N THR A 4 15.93 12.28 -16.53
CA THR A 4 15.19 13.43 -16.01
C THR A 4 13.99 12.90 -15.25
N ASN A 5 13.93 13.20 -13.95
CA ASN A 5 12.81 12.90 -13.06
C ASN A 5 11.51 13.41 -13.69
N THR A 6 10.65 12.50 -14.14
CA THR A 6 9.30 12.83 -14.61
C THR A 6 8.34 12.30 -13.54
N LEU A 7 7.73 13.22 -12.80
CA LEU A 7 6.74 12.96 -11.76
C LEU A 7 5.46 12.38 -12.39
N ALA A 8 4.98 11.25 -11.86
CA ALA A 8 3.63 10.78 -12.10
C ALA A 8 2.75 11.25 -10.93
N ALA A 9 1.87 12.22 -11.20
CA ALA A 9 0.76 12.52 -10.30
C ALA A 9 -0.30 11.41 -10.47
N ALA A 10 -0.40 10.50 -9.49
CA ALA A 10 -1.46 9.51 -9.43
C ALA A 10 -2.54 9.99 -8.47
N LEU A 11 -3.71 10.36 -9.00
CA LEU A 11 -4.92 10.50 -8.19
C LEU A 11 -5.40 9.08 -7.86
N LEU A 12 -5.23 8.66 -6.59
CA LEU A 12 -5.88 7.46 -6.09
C LEU A 12 -7.29 7.82 -5.66
N ILE A 13 -8.29 7.24 -6.32
CA ILE A 13 -9.67 7.27 -5.84
C ILE A 13 -9.84 6.00 -5.00
N ALA A 14 -9.97 6.16 -3.69
CA ALA A 14 -10.37 5.08 -2.81
C ALA A 14 -11.88 4.84 -3.03
N ALA A 15 -12.22 3.70 -3.62
CA ALA A 15 -13.60 3.26 -3.74
C ALA A 15 -13.82 2.12 -2.74
N SER A 16 -14.61 2.37 -1.70
CA SER A 16 -15.11 1.33 -0.80
C SER A 16 -16.41 0.77 -1.38
N SER A 17 -16.44 -0.52 -1.71
CA SER A 17 -17.69 -1.15 -2.13
C SER A 17 -18.53 -1.48 -0.90
N ALA A 18 -19.54 -0.66 -0.63
CA ALA A 18 -20.71 -1.09 0.14
C ALA A 18 -21.58 -1.95 -0.80
N ALA A 19 -21.33 -3.27 -0.84
CA ALA A 19 -22.18 -4.20 -1.58
C ALA A 19 -22.40 -5.49 -0.78
N ASP A 20 -23.58 -5.55 -0.17
CA ASP A 20 -24.35 -6.69 0.31
C ASP A 20 -23.66 -7.68 1.27
N ALA A 21 -24.05 -7.55 2.54
CA ALA A 21 -23.91 -8.53 3.61
C ALA A 21 -24.69 -9.84 3.29
N ALA A 22 -24.27 -10.55 2.24
CA ALA A 22 -24.64 -11.94 2.04
C ALA A 22 -23.88 -12.77 3.09
N THR A 23 -24.62 -13.22 4.10
CA THR A 23 -24.23 -14.08 5.24
C THR A 23 -22.76 -14.56 5.23
N ASP A 24 -21.99 -14.07 6.20
CA ASP A 24 -20.55 -14.31 6.42
C ASP A 24 -20.08 -15.75 6.15
N GLU A 25 -20.93 -16.75 6.42
CA GLU A 25 -20.62 -18.15 6.20
C GLU A 25 -20.44 -18.55 4.73
N GLN A 26 -21.20 -17.97 3.79
CA GLN A 26 -21.13 -18.34 2.37
C GLN A 26 -19.93 -17.70 1.67
N TYR A 27 -19.51 -16.51 2.14
CA TYR A 27 -18.31 -15.82 1.67
C TYR A 27 -17.04 -16.51 2.18
N LEU A 28 -16.99 -16.86 3.48
CA LEU A 28 -15.87 -17.61 4.07
C LEU A 28 -15.72 -19.02 3.47
N ARG A 29 -16.81 -19.74 3.17
CA ARG A 29 -16.75 -21.07 2.51
C ARG A 29 -16.23 -21.04 1.07
N ARG A 30 -16.38 -19.92 0.35
CA ARG A 30 -15.82 -19.74 -1.00
C ARG A 30 -14.34 -19.34 -0.98
N PHE A 31 -13.87 -18.74 0.11
CA PHE A 31 -12.48 -18.29 0.26
C PHE A 31 -11.58 -19.32 0.97
N ASN A 32 -12.11 -20.08 1.92
CA ASN A 32 -11.37 -21.05 2.75
C ASN A 32 -11.56 -22.51 2.36
N ALA A 33 -11.76 -22.84 1.08
CA ALA A 33 -11.82 -24.24 0.65
C ALA A 33 -10.43 -24.89 0.61
N TYR A 34 -9.78 -25.01 1.77
CA TYR A 34 -8.76 -26.02 2.06
C TYR A 34 -8.71 -26.28 3.58
N GLU A 35 -9.47 -27.27 4.04
CA GLU A 35 -9.21 -27.93 5.33
C GLU A 35 -8.27 -29.11 5.07
N PRO A 36 -7.01 -29.10 5.54
CA PRO A 36 -6.21 -30.32 5.58
C PRO A 36 -6.80 -31.23 6.66
N ARG A 37 -7.26 -32.42 6.27
CA ARG A 37 -7.60 -33.46 7.24
C ARG A 37 -6.33 -33.87 7.98
N LEU A 38 -6.25 -33.52 9.26
CA LEU A 38 -5.29 -34.07 10.21
C LEU A 38 -5.61 -35.55 10.43
N GLY A 39 -4.83 -36.42 9.80
CA GLY A 39 -4.89 -37.86 10.07
C GLY A 39 -4.61 -38.70 8.84
N GLU A 40 -3.35 -38.75 8.40
CA GLU A 40 -2.77 -39.86 7.61
C GLU A 40 -1.25 -39.65 7.48
N TYR A 41 -0.56 -39.72 8.61
CA TYR A 41 0.87 -40.04 8.66
C TYR A 41 1.02 -41.33 9.46
N SER A 42 0.74 -42.46 8.80
CA SER A 42 1.33 -43.74 9.18
C SER A 42 1.24 -44.72 8.03
N GLY A 43 2.38 -45.29 7.64
CA GLY A 43 2.44 -46.53 6.87
C GLY A 43 3.10 -46.40 5.50
N ASN A 44 4.29 -46.97 5.40
CA ASN A 44 4.89 -47.41 4.14
C ASN A 44 3.93 -48.35 3.40
N GLU A 45 3.68 -48.11 2.12
CA GLU A 45 3.66 -49.16 1.09
C GLU A 45 3.48 -48.55 -0.30
N ALA A 46 4.35 -48.96 -1.22
CA ALA A 46 4.25 -48.65 -2.63
C ALA A 46 3.07 -49.42 -3.23
N THR A 47 2.13 -48.72 -3.84
CA THR A 47 1.17 -49.33 -4.76
C THR A 47 0.84 -48.39 -5.91
N GLU A 48 1.04 -48.89 -7.12
CA GLU A 48 0.58 -48.29 -8.38
C GLU A 48 -0.93 -48.00 -8.31
N ILE A 49 -1.31 -46.74 -8.49
CA ILE A 49 -2.71 -46.38 -8.75
C ILE A 49 -2.84 -45.92 -10.20
N LYS A 50 -3.51 -46.78 -10.97
CA LYS A 50 -3.96 -46.57 -12.34
C LYS A 50 -4.77 -45.28 -12.44
N ALA A 51 -4.41 -44.44 -13.41
CA ALA A 51 -5.14 -43.23 -13.77
C ALA A 51 -6.57 -43.57 -14.22
N THR A 52 -7.56 -43.29 -13.37
CA THR A 52 -8.96 -43.18 -13.77
C THR A 52 -9.20 -41.76 -14.30
N ARG A 53 -9.53 -41.66 -15.60
CA ARG A 53 -10.03 -40.43 -16.24
C ARG A 53 -11.35 -40.04 -15.60
N GLY A 54 -11.31 -39.15 -14.61
CA GLY A 54 -12.47 -38.42 -14.12
C GLY A 54 -12.61 -37.10 -14.85
N SER A 55 -13.53 -37.03 -15.82
CA SER A 55 -13.95 -35.78 -16.43
C SER A 55 -14.69 -34.90 -15.40
N ARG A 56 -14.07 -33.80 -14.97
CA ARG A 56 -14.78 -32.64 -14.43
C ARG A 56 -14.36 -31.40 -15.20
N GLY A 57 -15.06 -31.17 -16.30
CA GLY A 57 -15.16 -29.86 -16.92
C GLY A 57 -15.88 -28.91 -15.97
N GLY A 58 -15.12 -28.14 -15.20
CA GLY A 58 -15.58 -26.94 -14.51
C GLY A 58 -15.23 -25.73 -15.38
N LEU A 59 -16.26 -25.04 -15.85
CA LEU A 59 -16.19 -23.87 -16.74
C LEU A 59 -15.09 -22.87 -16.33
N LYS A 60 -14.08 -22.71 -17.18
CA LYS A 60 -13.27 -21.49 -17.23
C LYS A 60 -14.20 -20.36 -17.68
N THR A 61 -14.85 -19.71 -16.73
CA THR A 61 -15.58 -18.48 -17.00
C THR A 61 -14.59 -17.34 -16.75
N PRO A 62 -14.00 -16.71 -17.78
CA PRO A 62 -13.38 -15.40 -17.56
C PRO A 62 -14.48 -14.50 -17.01
N ARG A 63 -14.24 -13.81 -15.89
CA ARG A 63 -15.13 -12.72 -15.46
C ARG A 63 -15.06 -11.66 -16.55
N ARG A 64 -15.98 -11.78 -17.52
CA ARG A 64 -16.19 -10.84 -18.60
C ARG A 64 -16.65 -9.55 -17.93
N ARG A 65 -15.86 -8.49 -18.09
CA ARG A 65 -16.27 -7.10 -17.84
C ARG A 65 -17.73 -6.93 -18.25
N GLY A 66 -18.59 -6.53 -17.31
CA GLY A 66 -19.69 -5.65 -17.71
C GLY A 66 -19.05 -4.34 -18.19
N PRO A 67 -19.60 -3.66 -19.22
CA PRO A 67 -19.16 -2.31 -19.52
C PRO A 67 -19.24 -1.49 -18.23
N ALA A 68 -18.23 -0.64 -17.99
CA ALA A 68 -18.31 0.33 -16.93
C ALA A 68 -19.67 1.03 -17.07
N LYS A 69 -20.52 0.94 -16.05
CA LYS A 69 -21.71 1.78 -16.01
C LYS A 69 -21.19 3.21 -16.16
N ASP A 70 -21.80 3.99 -17.05
CA ASP A 70 -21.56 5.43 -17.17
C ASP A 70 -21.96 6.09 -15.84
N VAL A 71 -21.06 6.01 -14.87
CA VAL A 71 -21.12 6.79 -13.65
C VAL A 71 -20.54 8.15 -14.06
N ALA A 72 -21.38 8.95 -14.72
CA ALA A 72 -21.17 10.38 -14.89
C ALA A 72 -21.34 11.11 -13.53
N ALA A 73 -20.96 10.49 -12.42
CA ALA A 73 -20.93 11.13 -11.11
C ALA A 73 -19.66 11.97 -11.05
N VAL A 74 -19.87 13.30 -11.00
CA VAL A 74 -18.95 14.33 -10.55
C VAL A 74 -17.48 14.03 -10.86
N ARG A 75 -17.10 14.19 -12.12
CA ARG A 75 -15.68 14.28 -12.50
C ARG A 75 -15.10 15.51 -11.79
N PRO A 76 -14.14 15.41 -10.85
CA PRO A 76 -13.38 16.57 -10.47
C PRO A 76 -12.64 17.02 -11.74
N LYS A 77 -12.92 18.24 -12.21
CA LYS A 77 -12.10 18.87 -13.25
C LYS A 77 -10.75 19.15 -12.63
N ILE A 78 -9.86 18.17 -12.65
CA ILE A 78 -8.45 18.41 -12.38
C ILE A 78 -7.95 19.14 -13.60
N ASN A 79 -7.67 20.42 -13.44
CA ASN A 79 -6.97 21.20 -14.45
C ASN A 79 -5.48 20.83 -14.28
N PRO A 80 -4.89 19.95 -15.11
CA PRO A 80 -3.48 19.59 -14.96
C PRO A 80 -2.56 20.80 -15.17
N ASN A 81 -3.10 21.87 -15.78
CA ASN A 81 -2.50 23.19 -15.88
C ASN A 81 -3.24 24.13 -14.92
N ARG A 82 -2.71 24.33 -13.72
CA ARG A 82 -2.93 25.60 -13.04
C ARG A 82 -2.18 26.66 -13.85
N GLU A 83 -2.94 27.58 -14.43
CA GLU A 83 -2.69 28.87 -15.10
C GLU A 83 -1.34 29.28 -15.77
N ASP A 84 -0.19 28.67 -15.49
CA ASP A 84 1.13 29.20 -15.91
C ASP A 84 2.03 28.20 -16.67
N GLY A 85 1.59 26.96 -16.88
CA GLY A 85 2.30 25.98 -17.70
C GLY A 85 3.59 25.45 -17.06
N LYS A 86 3.80 25.68 -15.76
CA LYS A 86 4.87 25.05 -14.99
C LYS A 86 4.30 23.83 -14.25
N TYR A 87 5.01 22.70 -14.36
CA TYR A 87 4.80 21.61 -13.40
C TYR A 87 5.28 22.12 -12.05
N HIS A 88 4.33 22.33 -11.14
CA HIS A 88 4.65 22.73 -9.79
C HIS A 88 5.43 21.60 -9.13
N ASP A 89 6.69 21.86 -8.82
CA ASP A 89 7.47 20.95 -8.02
C ASP A 89 7.02 21.14 -6.58
N TRP A 90 6.24 20.21 -6.04
CA TRP A 90 5.84 20.23 -4.62
C TRP A 90 7.02 20.12 -3.65
N ARG A 91 8.25 19.96 -4.15
CA ARG A 91 9.49 20.09 -3.38
C ARG A 91 9.83 21.55 -3.03
N ASP A 92 9.32 22.53 -3.78
CA ASP A 92 9.61 23.94 -3.58
C ASP A 92 8.38 24.64 -2.99
N TYR A 93 8.57 25.33 -1.86
CA TYR A 93 7.58 26.27 -1.36
C TYR A 93 7.38 27.37 -2.42
N ASP A 94 6.19 27.42 -3.01
CA ASP A 94 5.79 28.50 -3.91
C ASP A 94 4.97 29.53 -3.13
N ALA A 95 5.60 30.68 -2.89
CA ALA A 95 4.99 31.78 -2.16
C ALA A 95 3.68 32.25 -2.79
N ASP A 96 3.50 32.15 -4.10
CA ASP A 96 2.28 32.59 -4.77
C ASP A 96 1.11 31.64 -4.48
N VAL A 97 1.38 30.34 -4.28
CA VAL A 97 0.36 29.34 -3.90
C VAL A 97 -0.08 29.50 -2.44
N TYR A 98 0.82 29.94 -1.56
CA TYR A 98 0.56 30.07 -0.12
C TYR A 98 0.31 31.51 0.35
N GLY A 99 0.05 32.44 -0.57
CA GLY A 99 -0.26 33.83 -0.24
C GLY A 99 0.89 34.57 0.47
N GLY A 100 2.13 34.21 0.13
CA GLY A 100 3.37 34.81 0.62
C GLY A 100 3.81 34.36 2.02
N LYS A 101 3.09 33.43 2.66
CA LYS A 101 3.43 32.92 4.00
C LYS A 101 3.98 31.51 3.93
N ASP A 102 5.20 31.32 4.41
CA ASP A 102 5.79 29.99 4.57
C ASP A 102 4.96 29.20 5.60
N PRO A 103 4.24 28.15 5.19
CA PRO A 103 3.37 27.40 6.08
C PRO A 103 4.17 26.56 7.10
N TYR A 104 5.49 26.46 6.92
CA TYR A 104 6.41 25.75 7.80
C TYR A 104 7.16 26.67 8.76
N ALA A 105 6.99 28.00 8.65
CA ALA A 105 7.71 28.98 9.49
C ALA A 105 7.46 28.81 11.00
N GLU A 106 6.33 28.21 11.38
CA GLU A 106 5.96 27.94 12.77
C GLU A 106 6.47 26.58 13.27
N CYS A 107 7.08 25.76 12.41
CA CYS A 107 7.60 24.45 12.79
C CYS A 107 8.85 24.56 13.66
N VAL A 108 8.76 24.06 14.89
CA VAL A 108 9.90 23.91 15.80
C VAL A 108 10.27 22.43 15.84
N TYR A 109 11.33 22.06 15.13
CA TYR A 109 11.76 20.67 15.04
C TYR A 109 12.46 20.18 16.32
N PRO A 110 12.31 18.89 16.67
CA PRO A 110 13.03 18.26 17.77
C PRO A 110 14.54 18.26 17.54
N GLN A 111 15.32 18.12 18.62
CA GLN A 111 16.77 17.96 18.52
C GLN A 111 17.14 16.64 17.85
N ASP A 112 16.44 15.56 18.19
CA ASP A 112 16.56 14.28 17.48
C ASP A 112 15.62 14.28 16.28
N THR A 113 16.21 14.32 15.09
CA THR A 113 15.49 14.26 13.81
C THR A 113 15.68 12.93 13.09
N GLU A 114 16.40 11.98 13.69
CA GLU A 114 16.66 10.66 13.11
C GLU A 114 15.62 9.63 13.59
N GLN A 115 15.18 9.76 14.86
CA GLN A 115 14.17 8.90 15.46
C GLN A 115 12.79 9.59 15.44
N LEU A 116 11.98 9.23 14.44
CA LEU A 116 10.66 9.79 14.20
C LEU A 116 9.56 9.06 14.99
N ASP A 117 9.84 8.81 16.27
CA ASP A 117 8.93 8.24 17.28
C ASP A 117 9.11 8.86 18.67
N THR A 118 10.01 9.83 18.83
CA THR A 118 10.21 10.54 20.10
C THR A 118 8.97 11.36 20.50
N PRO A 119 8.75 11.61 21.81
CA PRO A 119 7.65 12.45 22.26
C PRO A 119 7.63 13.84 21.60
N ASP A 120 8.81 14.46 21.43
CA ASP A 120 8.94 15.77 20.78
C ASP A 120 8.53 15.72 19.31
N TYR A 121 8.91 14.66 18.58
CA TYR A 121 8.43 14.43 17.22
C TYR A 121 6.92 14.21 17.17
N GLN A 122 6.38 13.39 18.07
CA GLN A 122 4.95 13.09 18.08
C GLN A 122 4.11 14.31 18.43
N ALA A 123 4.63 15.24 19.25
CA ALA A 123 3.97 16.49 19.59
C ALA A 123 3.83 17.47 18.40
N LEU A 124 4.56 17.28 17.30
CA LEU A 124 4.48 18.13 16.12
C LEU A 124 3.10 18.07 15.46
N SER A 125 2.73 19.16 14.80
CA SER A 125 1.60 19.17 13.85
C SER A 125 1.91 18.28 12.64
N ALA A 126 0.86 17.80 11.97
CA ALA A 126 0.93 16.99 10.78
C ALA A 126 1.75 17.65 9.66
N ILE A 127 1.60 18.98 9.49
CA ILE A 127 2.36 19.75 8.50
C ILE A 127 3.86 19.81 8.82
N CYS A 128 4.22 19.92 10.10
CA CYS A 128 5.64 19.91 10.50
C CYS A 128 6.24 18.52 10.38
N LYS A 129 5.49 17.45 10.67
CA LYS A 129 5.91 16.07 10.40
C LYS A 129 6.14 15.85 8.91
N ASP A 130 5.22 16.31 8.06
CA ASP A 130 5.31 16.20 6.61
C ASP A 130 6.62 16.80 6.11
N GLU A 131 6.93 18.01 6.56
CA GLU A 131 8.14 18.71 6.12
C GLU A 131 9.43 18.08 6.65
N LEU A 132 9.43 17.62 7.90
CA LEU A 132 10.59 16.94 8.47
C LEU A 132 10.88 15.62 7.73
N ILE A 133 9.85 14.78 7.53
CA ILE A 133 9.99 13.52 6.78
C ILE A 133 10.45 13.82 5.35
N TRP A 134 9.82 14.78 4.68
CA TRP A 134 10.14 15.12 3.31
C TRP A 134 11.59 15.60 3.16
N THR A 135 12.04 16.47 4.07
CA THR A 135 13.43 16.91 4.12
C THR A 135 14.39 15.72 4.23
N LYS A 136 14.08 14.73 5.07
CA LYS A 136 14.90 13.50 5.20
C LYS A 136 14.88 12.65 3.93
N VAL A 137 13.72 12.49 3.30
CA VAL A 137 13.58 11.74 2.04
C VAL A 137 14.44 12.35 0.93
N LEU A 138 14.54 13.68 0.87
CA LEU A 138 15.30 14.38 -0.16
C LEU A 138 16.82 14.34 0.04
N GLN A 139 17.31 13.93 1.22
CA GLN A 139 18.76 13.87 1.52
C GLN A 139 19.50 12.80 0.71
N ASP A 140 18.84 11.68 0.38
CA ASP A 140 19.45 10.60 -0.40
C ASP A 140 18.66 10.34 -1.69
N THR A 141 19.24 10.79 -2.80
CA THR A 141 18.66 10.58 -4.14
C THR A 141 19.11 9.29 -4.80
N ARG A 142 19.87 8.43 -4.10
CA ARG A 142 20.37 7.18 -4.68
C ARG A 142 19.23 6.17 -4.77
N ARG A 143 19.21 5.46 -5.90
CA ARG A 143 18.34 4.30 -6.08
C ARG A 143 18.99 3.09 -5.42
N GLU A 144 18.26 2.45 -4.52
CA GLU A 144 18.67 1.16 -3.95
C GLU A 144 18.59 0.04 -5.01
N ARG A 145 19.35 -1.05 -4.81
CA ARG A 145 19.30 -2.24 -5.66
C ARG A 145 18.30 -3.27 -5.12
N PHE A 146 17.91 -4.19 -5.99
CA PHE A 146 17.20 -5.38 -5.54
C PHE A 146 18.18 -6.36 -4.85
N TYR A 147 17.77 -6.90 -3.71
CA TYR A 147 18.50 -7.98 -3.03
C TYR A 147 18.13 -9.32 -3.66
N THR A 148 19.12 -10.17 -3.92
CA THR A 148 18.90 -11.47 -4.60
C THR A 148 19.71 -12.58 -3.95
N GLY A 149 19.22 -13.83 -4.06
CA GLY A 149 19.95 -15.00 -3.57
C GLY A 149 20.23 -14.93 -2.07
N TYR A 150 21.49 -15.15 -1.68
CA TYR A 150 21.92 -15.14 -0.28
C TYR A 150 21.65 -13.82 0.44
N GLU A 151 21.71 -12.67 -0.25
CA GLU A 151 21.48 -11.38 0.41
C GLU A 151 20.03 -11.21 0.88
N PHE A 152 19.11 -11.90 0.21
CA PHE A 152 17.69 -11.91 0.55
C PHE A 152 17.42 -12.85 1.75
N THR A 153 18.29 -13.81 2.05
CA THR A 153 18.05 -14.74 3.18
C THR A 153 18.04 -14.03 4.52
N SER A 154 18.81 -12.94 4.66
CA SER A 154 18.80 -12.08 5.84
C SER A 154 17.44 -11.43 6.15
N LEU A 155 16.46 -11.49 5.24
CA LEU A 155 15.07 -11.15 5.55
C LEU A 155 14.50 -12.10 6.61
N PHE A 156 14.82 -13.40 6.52
CA PHE A 156 14.30 -14.43 7.42
C PHE A 156 14.96 -14.42 8.80
N ASP A 157 16.05 -13.66 8.96
CA ASP A 157 16.69 -13.39 10.24
C ASP A 157 16.08 -12.16 10.94
N GLN A 158 15.20 -11.40 10.26
CA GLN A 158 14.56 -10.23 10.84
C GLN A 158 13.40 -10.63 11.76
N ASP A 159 13.24 -9.89 12.85
CA ASP A 159 12.07 -10.02 13.72
C ASP A 159 10.84 -9.45 13.00
N MET A 160 9.87 -10.33 12.72
CA MET A 160 8.63 -9.93 12.07
C MET A 160 7.74 -9.10 12.99
N ASN A 161 7.85 -9.20 14.33
CA ASN A 161 7.07 -8.35 15.24
C ASN A 161 7.37 -6.88 15.00
N LEU A 162 8.63 -6.54 14.74
CA LEU A 162 9.02 -5.16 14.40
C LEU A 162 8.35 -4.62 13.13
N THR A 163 7.85 -5.50 12.24
CA THR A 163 7.11 -5.10 11.03
C THR A 163 5.67 -4.71 11.34
N TYR A 164 5.04 -5.41 12.28
CA TYR A 164 3.61 -5.30 12.55
C TYR A 164 3.32 -4.36 13.72
N ASP A 165 4.17 -4.33 14.73
CA ASP A 165 3.84 -3.70 16.02
C ASP A 165 4.53 -2.37 16.26
N VAL A 166 5.61 -2.06 15.53
CA VAL A 166 6.35 -0.82 15.76
C VAL A 166 5.58 0.37 15.19
N VAL A 167 5.33 1.34 16.06
CA VAL A 167 4.66 2.60 15.73
C VAL A 167 5.70 3.71 15.60
N THR A 168 6.11 3.99 14.37
CA THR A 168 7.17 4.96 14.07
C THR A 168 7.06 5.48 12.63
N ASP A 169 7.63 6.65 12.36
CA ASP A 169 7.78 7.20 11.01
C ASP A 169 9.15 6.96 10.39
N THR A 170 10.09 6.38 11.13
CA THR A 170 11.41 5.98 10.63
C THR A 170 11.55 4.45 10.55
N MET A 171 12.50 3.93 9.78
CA MET A 171 12.81 2.50 9.88
C MET A 171 13.47 2.24 11.24
N PRO A 172 13.11 1.18 11.98
CA PRO A 172 13.82 0.83 13.21
C PRO A 172 15.33 0.77 12.99
N LYS A 173 16.09 1.23 13.98
CA LYS A 173 17.55 1.26 13.91
C LYS A 173 18.10 -0.12 13.55
N ASP A 174 19.13 -0.13 12.70
CA ASP A 174 19.82 -1.34 12.22
C ASP A 174 18.94 -2.32 11.40
N ARG A 175 17.70 -1.93 11.07
CA ARG A 175 16.82 -2.72 10.21
C ARG A 175 16.92 -2.29 8.75
N LEU A 176 17.35 -3.22 7.90
CA LEU A 176 17.42 -2.99 6.45
C LEU A 176 16.13 -3.43 5.74
N LYS A 177 15.58 -2.56 4.89
CA LYS A 177 14.40 -2.88 4.08
C LYS A 177 14.75 -3.83 2.93
N LYS A 178 14.48 -5.13 3.12
CA LYS A 178 14.84 -6.19 2.14
C LYS A 178 13.79 -6.40 1.05
N THR A 179 12.52 -6.20 1.36
CA THR A 179 11.42 -6.24 0.40
C THR A 179 11.05 -4.83 -0.02
N HIS A 180 10.51 -4.70 -1.23
CA HIS A 180 10.18 -3.39 -1.80
C HIS A 180 11.34 -2.37 -1.78
N PRO A 181 12.59 -2.74 -2.11
CA PRO A 181 13.75 -1.87 -1.91
C PRO A 181 13.73 -0.65 -2.86
N VAL A 182 13.20 -0.83 -4.07
CA VAL A 182 13.11 0.24 -5.08
C VAL A 182 11.72 0.84 -5.08
N GLY A 183 11.63 2.16 -4.97
CA GLY A 183 10.36 2.88 -4.98
C GLY A 183 10.53 4.38 -5.16
N THR A 184 9.39 5.07 -5.18
CA THR A 184 9.27 6.53 -5.25
C THR A 184 8.39 7.02 -4.11
N MET A 185 8.65 8.24 -3.63
CA MET A 185 7.93 8.90 -2.55
C MET A 185 7.15 10.10 -3.10
N SER A 186 5.99 10.42 -2.51
CA SER A 186 5.21 11.60 -2.85
C SER A 186 4.40 12.11 -1.66
N LYS A 187 4.27 13.44 -1.54
CA LYS A 187 3.25 14.10 -0.69
C LYS A 187 1.87 13.82 -1.27
N ILE A 188 0.90 13.52 -0.42
CA ILE A 188 -0.49 13.24 -0.81
C ILE A 188 -1.47 13.95 0.10
N GLU A 189 -2.66 14.18 -0.45
CA GLU A 189 -3.87 14.52 0.29
C GLU A 189 -4.97 13.49 -0.01
N VAL A 190 -5.91 13.35 0.91
CA VAL A 190 -7.12 12.53 0.73
C VAL A 190 -8.32 13.44 0.77
N ILE A 191 -9.04 13.48 -0.34
CA ILE A 191 -10.31 14.19 -0.46
C ILE A 191 -11.42 13.13 -0.35
N PRO A 192 -12.25 13.16 0.71
CA PRO A 192 -13.29 12.17 0.89
C PRO A 192 -14.43 12.40 -0.12
N HIS A 193 -15.08 11.31 -0.51
CA HIS A 193 -16.40 11.43 -1.13
C HIS A 193 -17.40 11.96 -0.09
N PRO A 194 -18.29 12.90 -0.41
CA PRO A 194 -19.21 13.49 0.58
C PRO A 194 -20.15 12.45 1.22
N ASP A 195 -20.49 11.38 0.50
CA ASP A 195 -21.47 10.37 0.93
C ASP A 195 -20.86 9.14 1.62
N GLN A 196 -19.60 9.21 2.06
CA GLN A 196 -18.92 8.07 2.71
C GLN A 196 -19.19 8.07 4.24
N PRO A 197 -19.43 6.91 4.88
CA PRO A 197 -19.83 6.82 6.28
C PRO A 197 -18.65 6.64 7.26
N TYR A 198 -17.40 6.60 6.79
CA TYR A 198 -16.24 6.30 7.62
C TYR A 198 -15.69 7.53 8.34
N THR A 199 -15.11 7.30 9.51
CA THR A 199 -14.69 8.34 10.44
C THR A 199 -13.17 8.54 10.43
N GLY A 200 -12.66 9.39 11.32
CA GLY A 200 -11.23 9.63 11.49
C GLY A 200 -10.62 10.25 10.24
N MET A 201 -9.49 9.69 9.80
CA MET A 201 -8.76 10.14 8.61
C MET A 201 -9.54 9.91 7.31
N PHE A 202 -10.56 9.04 7.30
CA PHE A 202 -11.42 8.88 6.13
C PHE A 202 -12.29 10.10 5.83
N LYS A 203 -12.43 11.02 6.79
CA LYS A 203 -13.07 12.34 6.58
C LYS A 203 -12.17 13.34 5.83
N GLY A 204 -10.97 12.93 5.45
CA GLY A 204 -10.03 13.73 4.69
C GLY A 204 -8.71 13.97 5.42
N VAL A 205 -7.64 14.06 4.63
CA VAL A 205 -6.27 14.18 5.10
C VAL A 205 -5.55 15.23 4.28
N LYS A 206 -5.02 16.27 4.92
CA LYS A 206 -4.23 17.31 4.22
C LYS A 206 -2.76 16.95 4.06
N HIS A 207 -2.21 16.15 4.97
CA HIS A 207 -0.78 15.83 5.03
C HIS A 207 -0.58 14.33 5.12
N GLY A 208 -0.02 13.75 4.06
CA GLY A 208 0.33 12.34 4.02
C GLY A 208 1.52 12.06 3.12
N MET A 209 2.18 10.95 3.39
CA MET A 209 3.32 10.45 2.63
C MET A 209 2.97 9.11 2.00
N MET A 210 3.11 9.02 0.68
CA MET A 210 2.96 7.76 -0.05
C MET A 210 4.31 7.28 -0.57
N ARG A 211 4.58 5.98 -0.43
CA ARG A 211 5.68 5.28 -1.09
C ARG A 211 5.16 4.20 -1.99
N ILE A 212 5.33 4.32 -3.32
CA ILE A 212 5.05 3.25 -4.27
C ILE A 212 6.35 2.50 -4.56
N SER A 213 6.30 1.16 -4.64
CA SER A 213 7.51 0.34 -4.75
C SER A 213 7.26 -1.06 -5.31
N ASP A 214 8.32 -1.71 -5.80
CA ASP A 214 8.26 -3.07 -6.34
C ASP A 214 9.05 -4.05 -5.46
N THR A 215 8.47 -5.21 -5.15
CA THR A 215 9.13 -6.29 -4.41
C THR A 215 10.23 -6.96 -5.23
N THR A 216 10.03 -7.10 -6.54
CA THR A 216 10.90 -7.91 -7.39
C THR A 216 11.48 -7.09 -8.52
N LYS A 217 12.67 -7.49 -8.98
CA LYS A 217 13.32 -6.80 -10.10
C LYS A 217 12.53 -7.03 -11.39
N THR A 218 11.96 -5.96 -11.93
CA THR A 218 11.39 -5.91 -13.27
C THR A 218 12.50 -5.97 -14.32
N THR A 219 12.31 -6.76 -15.38
CA THR A 219 13.25 -6.87 -16.51
C THR A 219 12.49 -6.70 -17.83
N PRO A 220 13.17 -6.29 -18.92
CA PRO A 220 12.53 -6.17 -20.23
C PRO A 220 12.16 -7.53 -20.85
N THR A 221 12.70 -8.63 -20.30
CA THR A 221 12.47 -9.99 -20.80
C THR A 221 11.28 -10.68 -20.17
N VAL A 222 10.85 -10.24 -18.99
CA VAL A 222 9.76 -10.85 -18.24
C VAL A 222 8.78 -9.75 -17.85
N GLN A 223 7.58 -9.82 -18.42
CA GLN A 223 6.50 -8.91 -18.09
C GLN A 223 5.92 -9.25 -16.71
N LYS A 224 6.63 -8.84 -15.66
CA LYS A 224 6.28 -9.08 -14.27
C LYS A 224 6.68 -7.91 -13.40
N THR A 225 5.71 -7.39 -12.65
CA THR A 225 5.89 -6.42 -11.57
C THR A 225 5.26 -6.98 -10.31
N ASN A 226 5.74 -6.58 -9.13
CA ASN A 226 5.11 -6.88 -7.85
C ASN A 226 4.85 -5.59 -7.09
N PRO A 227 3.89 -4.78 -7.56
CA PRO A 227 3.67 -3.44 -7.06
C PRO A 227 2.98 -3.44 -5.71
N GLY A 228 3.40 -2.51 -4.86
CA GLY A 228 2.75 -2.20 -3.61
C GLY A 228 3.05 -0.78 -3.17
N PHE A 229 2.26 -0.28 -2.22
CA PHE A 229 2.53 1.01 -1.61
C PHE A 229 2.26 1.00 -0.12
N GLY A 230 2.95 1.90 0.58
CA GLY A 230 2.63 2.31 1.93
C GLY A 230 2.20 3.77 1.96
N ILE A 231 1.21 4.10 2.76
CA ILE A 231 0.83 5.47 3.09
C ILE A 231 1.02 5.69 4.59
N LYS A 232 1.51 6.88 4.93
CA LYS A 232 1.46 7.46 6.28
C LYS A 232 0.56 8.68 6.23
N PHE A 233 -0.54 8.67 6.97
CA PHE A 233 -1.36 9.84 7.22
C PHE A 233 -0.88 10.50 8.50
N LEU A 234 -0.44 11.75 8.38
CA LEU A 234 0.17 12.47 9.48
C LEU A 234 -0.91 13.15 10.29
N ARG A 235 -0.78 13.11 11.62
CA ARG A 235 -1.73 13.68 12.58
C ARG A 235 -1.04 14.65 13.50
N ASP A 236 -1.79 15.64 13.97
CA ASP A 236 -1.32 16.57 14.99
C ASP A 236 -1.13 15.86 16.32
N GLY A 237 0.00 16.10 17.00
CA GLY A 237 0.20 15.73 18.40
C GLY A 237 0.24 14.22 18.70
N MET A 238 0.21 13.36 17.69
CA MET A 238 0.20 11.90 17.86
C MET A 238 0.81 11.15 16.67
N THR A 239 0.94 9.83 16.80
CA THR A 239 1.51 8.94 15.78
C THR A 239 0.80 9.06 14.43
N SER A 240 1.47 8.72 13.33
CA SER A 240 0.85 8.60 12.01
C SER A 240 -0.12 7.40 11.95
N ALA A 241 -1.18 7.49 11.16
CA ALA A 241 -1.97 6.32 10.77
C ALA A 241 -1.39 5.72 9.47
N ASN A 242 -1.27 4.39 9.39
CA ASN A 242 -0.57 3.74 8.27
C ASN A 242 -1.51 2.85 7.44
N ILE A 243 -1.32 2.83 6.12
CA ILE A 243 -1.97 1.89 5.22
C ILE A 243 -0.91 1.19 4.37
N LEU A 244 -1.03 -0.12 4.22
CA LEU A 244 -0.26 -0.91 3.26
C LEU A 244 -1.25 -1.57 2.29
N ALA A 245 -0.98 -1.48 0.99
CA ALA A 245 -1.79 -2.19 0.01
C ALA A 245 -0.95 -2.64 -1.19
N MET A 246 -1.37 -3.77 -1.76
CA MET A 246 -0.76 -4.38 -2.93
C MET A 246 -1.82 -5.02 -3.81
N PHE A 247 -1.45 -5.43 -5.03
CA PHE A 247 -2.33 -6.27 -5.84
C PHE A 247 -2.36 -7.73 -5.33
N HIS A 248 -1.18 -8.35 -5.18
CA HIS A 248 -1.02 -9.76 -4.82
C HIS A 248 0.42 -10.06 -4.42
N PHE A 249 0.66 -11.01 -3.51
CA PHE A 249 2.02 -11.46 -3.16
C PHE A 249 2.88 -11.95 -4.34
N ASP A 250 2.24 -12.55 -5.36
CA ASP A 250 2.95 -13.12 -6.51
C ASP A 250 3.24 -12.08 -7.60
N GLY A 251 2.74 -10.84 -7.41
CA GLY A 251 2.75 -9.77 -8.39
C GLY A 251 1.73 -9.95 -9.51
N GLN A 252 2.02 -9.37 -10.67
CA GLN A 252 1.15 -9.36 -11.85
C GLN A 252 1.97 -9.56 -13.12
N SER A 253 1.35 -10.16 -14.14
CA SER A 253 1.93 -10.29 -15.49
C SER A 253 1.72 -9.00 -16.29
N SER A 254 2.49 -7.97 -15.92
CA SER A 254 2.37 -6.61 -16.46
C SER A 254 3.60 -5.77 -16.17
N TRP A 255 3.97 -4.86 -17.08
CA TRP A 255 4.86 -3.73 -16.77
C TRP A 255 4.09 -2.50 -16.29
N ASN A 256 2.80 -2.37 -16.63
CA ASN A 256 1.93 -1.34 -16.07
C ASN A 256 1.70 -1.59 -14.57
N PHE A 257 2.33 -0.77 -13.74
CA PHE A 257 2.25 -0.79 -12.28
C PHE A 257 0.81 -0.73 -11.75
N PHE A 258 -0.06 -0.02 -12.47
CA PHE A 258 -1.44 0.30 -12.09
C PHE A 258 -2.49 -0.54 -12.81
N LYS A 259 -2.08 -1.62 -13.50
CA LYS A 259 -3.00 -2.48 -14.26
C LYS A 259 -4.14 -3.05 -13.41
N ASN A 260 -3.86 -3.38 -12.15
CA ASN A 260 -4.83 -3.97 -11.24
C ASN A 260 -5.03 -3.09 -10.02
N ARG A 261 -6.23 -3.19 -9.43
CA ARG A 261 -6.55 -2.58 -8.15
C ARG A 261 -5.67 -3.14 -7.04
N TRP A 262 -5.34 -2.30 -6.08
CA TRP A 262 -4.60 -2.69 -4.88
C TRP A 262 -5.56 -2.78 -3.71
N THR A 263 -5.24 -3.64 -2.74
CA THR A 263 -6.10 -3.92 -1.59
C THR A 263 -5.30 -4.06 -0.31
N THR A 264 -5.91 -3.70 0.82
CA THR A 264 -5.39 -3.91 2.17
C THR A 264 -5.56 -5.36 2.66
N ILE A 265 -6.34 -6.16 1.94
CA ILE A 265 -6.54 -7.59 2.20
C ILE A 265 -6.09 -8.41 0.98
N LEU A 266 -4.86 -8.89 1.04
CA LEU A 266 -4.23 -9.69 0.01
C LEU A 266 -4.68 -11.15 0.08
N ARG A 267 -4.80 -11.76 -1.09
CA ARG A 267 -4.94 -13.22 -1.20
C ARG A 267 -3.63 -13.90 -0.86
N GLU A 268 -3.72 -15.09 -0.30
CA GLU A 268 -2.53 -15.92 -0.03
C GLU A 268 -1.69 -16.16 -1.29
N PRO A 269 -0.37 -16.37 -1.14
CA PRO A 269 0.50 -16.73 -2.26
C PRO A 269 0.02 -18.02 -2.95
N ASN A 270 -0.15 -17.98 -4.27
CA ASN A 270 -0.41 -19.17 -5.08
C ASN A 270 0.88 -19.97 -5.28
N ASN A 271 2.02 -19.30 -5.30
CA ASN A 271 3.32 -19.94 -5.43
C ASN A 271 3.66 -20.74 -4.16
N GLU A 272 3.87 -22.05 -4.31
CA GLU A 272 4.19 -22.96 -3.19
C GLU A 272 5.48 -22.58 -2.47
N CYS A 273 6.51 -22.15 -3.20
CA CYS A 273 7.77 -21.71 -2.60
C CYS A 273 7.55 -20.45 -1.75
N ALA A 274 6.80 -19.46 -2.25
CA ALA A 274 6.45 -18.26 -1.48
C ALA A 274 5.66 -18.62 -0.21
N ARG A 275 4.70 -19.54 -0.32
CA ARG A 275 3.90 -20.00 0.83
C ARG A 275 4.76 -20.70 1.89
N ARG A 276 5.70 -21.57 1.47
CA ARG A 276 6.60 -22.32 2.37
C ARG A 276 7.77 -21.50 2.93
N THR A 277 8.01 -20.30 2.40
CA THR A 277 9.10 -19.41 2.83
C THR A 277 8.55 -18.13 3.44
N ILE A 278 8.36 -17.07 2.65
CA ILE A 278 7.93 -15.75 3.14
C ILE A 278 6.55 -15.81 3.79
N GLY A 279 5.61 -16.60 3.26
CA GLY A 279 4.29 -16.78 3.87
C GLY A 279 4.40 -17.37 5.27
N LYS A 280 5.21 -18.43 5.45
CA LYS A 280 5.48 -19.03 6.76
C LYS A 280 6.18 -18.06 7.72
N HIS A 281 7.10 -17.25 7.21
CA HIS A 281 7.81 -16.27 8.03
C HIS A 281 6.89 -15.13 8.49
N LEU A 282 6.02 -14.59 7.62
CA LEU A 282 4.99 -13.63 8.03
C LEU A 282 4.00 -14.25 9.04
N ALA A 283 3.69 -15.54 8.88
CA ALA A 283 2.81 -16.28 9.77
C ALA A 283 3.37 -16.52 11.18
N THR A 284 4.62 -16.13 11.48
CA THR A 284 5.15 -16.26 12.85
C THR A 284 4.56 -15.24 13.81
N VAL A 285 3.89 -14.19 13.31
CA VAL A 285 3.35 -13.09 14.12
C VAL A 285 1.89 -12.77 13.83
N THR A 286 1.28 -13.39 12.81
CA THR A 286 -0.13 -13.19 12.46
C THR A 286 -0.71 -14.39 11.73
N ASP A 287 -1.98 -14.71 12.01
CA ASP A 287 -2.74 -15.70 11.23
C ASP A 287 -3.29 -15.12 9.91
N HIS A 288 -3.15 -13.80 9.73
CA HIS A 288 -3.71 -13.05 8.61
C HIS A 288 -2.60 -12.38 7.80
N ILE A 289 -1.69 -13.17 7.22
CA ILE A 289 -0.47 -12.68 6.55
C ILE A 289 -0.72 -11.64 5.44
N GLY A 290 -1.92 -11.64 4.83
CA GLY A 290 -2.32 -10.69 3.80
C GLY A 290 -3.25 -9.58 4.28
N GLY A 291 -3.73 -9.62 5.53
CA GLY A 291 -4.72 -8.69 6.05
C GLY A 291 -4.09 -7.58 6.88
N THR A 292 -4.24 -6.34 6.44
CA THR A 292 -3.91 -5.16 7.25
C THR A 292 -5.20 -4.43 7.60
N SER A 293 -5.47 -4.32 8.91
CA SER A 293 -6.62 -3.56 9.40
C SER A 293 -6.43 -2.08 9.13
N VAL A 294 -7.54 -1.39 8.87
CA VAL A 294 -7.59 0.07 8.73
C VAL A 294 -8.44 0.72 9.83
N MET A 295 -8.68 -0.03 10.91
CA MET A 295 -9.44 0.45 12.07
C MET A 295 -8.82 1.72 12.66
N GLU A 296 -7.51 1.69 12.90
CA GLU A 296 -6.76 2.80 13.51
C GLU A 296 -6.84 4.09 12.69
N VAL A 297 -6.97 3.98 11.36
CA VAL A 297 -7.20 5.10 10.44
C VAL A 297 -8.53 5.81 10.71
N ALA A 298 -9.54 5.09 11.22
CA ALA A 298 -10.85 5.64 11.54
C ALA A 298 -11.01 6.10 13.00
N GLU A 299 -10.06 5.78 13.88
CA GLU A 299 -10.18 6.07 15.31
C GLU A 299 -9.87 7.52 15.67
N TYR A 300 -9.03 8.20 14.88
CA TYR A 300 -8.63 9.58 15.11
C TYR A 300 -8.67 10.38 13.81
N ASP A 301 -9.05 11.66 13.92
CA ASP A 301 -8.99 12.59 12.80
C ASP A 301 -7.58 13.19 12.59
N GLN A 302 -7.42 14.03 11.57
CA GLN A 302 -6.13 14.63 11.20
C GLN A 302 -5.56 15.55 12.28
N TYR A 303 -6.41 16.02 13.20
CA TYR A 303 -6.03 16.92 14.30
C TYR A 303 -5.76 16.14 15.59
N GLY A 304 -5.76 14.81 15.53
CA GLY A 304 -5.52 13.94 16.68
C GLY A 304 -6.72 13.79 17.62
N ASN A 305 -7.91 14.21 17.21
CA ASN A 305 -9.12 14.01 18.01
C ASN A 305 -9.63 12.59 17.84
N LYS A 306 -9.95 11.94 18.96
CA LYS A 306 -10.55 10.60 18.96
C LYS A 306 -12.01 10.64 18.55
N GLU A 307 -12.41 9.74 17.66
CA GLU A 307 -13.80 9.53 17.28
C GLU A 307 -14.57 8.82 18.40
N ALA A 308 -15.79 9.30 18.67
CA ALA A 308 -16.66 8.70 19.69
C ALA A 308 -17.18 7.32 19.26
N GLU A 309 -17.55 7.19 17.98
CA GLU A 309 -18.04 5.96 17.36
C GLU A 309 -17.27 5.70 16.05
N PRO A 310 -16.06 5.12 16.12
CA PRO A 310 -15.26 4.88 14.93
C PRO A 310 -15.97 3.93 13.94
N HIS A 311 -15.99 4.30 12.67
CA HIS A 311 -16.53 3.48 11.59
C HIS A 311 -15.49 3.35 10.47
N TRP A 312 -15.07 2.11 10.19
CA TRP A 312 -14.03 1.80 9.20
C TRP A 312 -14.49 0.73 8.21
N PRO A 313 -13.96 0.74 6.97
CA PRO A 313 -14.23 -0.33 6.03
C PRO A 313 -13.48 -1.61 6.43
N PHE A 314 -14.05 -2.76 6.12
CA PHE A 314 -13.35 -4.04 6.25
C PHE A 314 -12.12 -4.12 5.31
N GLN A 315 -12.25 -3.59 4.10
CA GLN A 315 -11.22 -3.59 3.07
C GLN A 315 -11.26 -2.27 2.29
N ILE A 316 -10.09 -1.78 1.89
CA ILE A 316 -9.98 -0.66 0.94
C ILE A 316 -9.45 -1.18 -0.39
N GLU A 317 -10.11 -0.80 -1.49
CA GLU A 317 -9.57 -0.96 -2.83
C GLU A 317 -9.07 0.39 -3.36
N PHE A 318 -7.88 0.37 -3.96
CA PHE A 318 -7.25 1.51 -4.58
C PHE A 318 -7.19 1.28 -6.08
N GLU A 319 -7.76 2.22 -6.83
CA GLU A 319 -7.71 2.25 -8.28
C GLU A 319 -7.03 3.53 -8.73
N ALA A 320 -5.97 3.40 -9.52
CA ALA A 320 -5.31 4.55 -10.11
C ALA A 320 -6.23 5.16 -11.17
N TYR A 321 -6.37 6.48 -11.14
CA TYR A 321 -7.07 7.18 -12.20
C TYR A 321 -6.13 7.36 -13.40
N ASP A 322 -6.52 6.80 -14.55
CA ASP A 322 -5.70 6.82 -15.77
C ASP A 322 -5.87 8.14 -16.51
N VAL A 323 -4.92 9.06 -16.30
CA VAL A 323 -4.87 10.36 -17.00
C VAL A 323 -3.96 10.30 -18.24
N TYR A 324 -3.00 9.36 -18.28
CA TYR A 324 -1.89 9.38 -19.23
C TYR A 324 -1.85 8.17 -20.18
N GLY A 325 -2.70 7.17 -19.97
CA GLY A 325 -2.68 5.90 -20.70
C GLY A 325 -1.51 5.04 -20.22
N TRP A 326 -1.63 4.41 -19.05
CA TRP A 326 -0.58 3.53 -18.52
C TRP A 326 -0.35 2.32 -19.44
N THR A 327 0.75 2.35 -20.19
CA THR A 327 1.06 1.31 -21.18
C THR A 327 1.58 0.05 -20.52
N ASP A 328 1.30 -1.09 -21.14
CA ASP A 328 1.92 -2.39 -20.82
C ASP A 328 3.30 -2.55 -21.47
N GLU A 329 3.94 -1.45 -21.94
CA GLU A 329 5.30 -1.42 -22.47
C GLU A 329 6.34 -1.26 -21.35
N TYR A 330 7.54 -1.78 -21.58
CA TYR A 330 8.63 -1.68 -20.60
C TYR A 330 9.17 -0.24 -20.55
N GLN A 331 9.22 0.35 -19.34
CA GLN A 331 9.62 1.74 -19.09
C GLN A 331 11.02 1.88 -18.48
#